data_AF-A0A7S0MT31-F1
#
_entry.id   AF-A0A7S0MT31-F1
#
_cell.length_a   1.000
_cell.length_b   1.000
_cell.length_c   1.000
_cell.angle_alpha   90.00
_cell.angle_beta   90.00
_cell.angle_gamma   90.00
#
_symmetry.space_group_name_H-M   'P 1'
#
loop_
_entity.id
_entity.type
_entity.pdbx_description
1 polymer ?
#
loop_
_entity_poly.entity_id
_entity_poly.type
_entity_poly.pdbx_seq_one_letter_code
_entity_poly.pdbx_strand_id
1 'polypeptide(L)'
;GSSAGCTGLNCTTRTGVYYWINEEILEAADIPWIEVEISPASRAFSPVSSYTACVHEVSIGGADACFGTFWITQQRLSIAAFTTGLRVDNFKLVSNFRKQDQSFWERVEAPYNVFSKGLWSSIVGVTVLAGVGLWFVDGANDEDFSDSAVKGLLKTLYLAIFGIFSGGPAHSAHSPGAKVINLGFAFFILLVISAYTANLANILVANSFTFDVTSVDDAVRNGGKVCLLEALEDTITSVHPVLKGRTVGASTPADAMEGLVRGTCTQM
;
A
#
# COMPACT_ATOMS: atom_id res chain seq x y z
N GLY A 1 13.16 37.46 9.53
CA GLY A 1 14.35 38.31 9.55
C GLY A 1 14.75 38.52 10.98
N SER A 2 15.53 37.59 11.50
CA SER A 2 16.27 37.64 12.77
C SER A 2 17.11 36.38 12.78
N SER A 3 18.18 36.39 12.00
CA SER A 3 19.26 35.43 12.16
C SER A 3 19.95 35.76 13.48
N ALA A 4 19.66 35.03 14.54
CA ALA A 4 20.54 34.98 15.71
C ALA A 4 21.81 34.24 15.27
N GLY A 5 22.65 34.97 14.55
CA GLY A 5 23.92 34.47 14.04
C GLY A 5 24.81 34.10 15.20
N CYS A 6 25.04 32.80 15.35
CA CYS A 6 26.19 32.20 16.01
C CYS A 6 27.42 33.13 15.91
N THR A 7 27.78 33.79 17.02
CA THR A 7 28.96 34.67 17.10
C THR A 7 30.16 33.86 17.56
N GLY A 8 30.91 33.30 16.61
CA GLY A 8 32.15 32.57 16.89
C GLY A 8 32.86 32.10 15.60
N LEU A 9 34.18 31.95 15.66
CA LEU A 9 35.08 31.65 14.53
C LEU A 9 34.90 30.27 13.86
N ASN A 10 33.84 29.53 14.16
CA ASN A 10 33.64 28.17 13.64
C ASN A 10 32.16 27.80 13.37
N CYS A 11 31.32 28.77 13.02
CA CYS A 11 29.92 28.49 12.67
C CYS A 11 29.85 27.88 11.26
N THR A 12 29.87 26.56 11.19
CA THR A 12 29.36 25.86 10.01
C THR A 12 27.84 26.07 9.99
N THR A 13 27.30 26.61 8.90
CA THR A 13 25.86 26.86 8.77
C THR A 13 25.12 25.51 8.72
N ARG A 14 24.76 24.98 9.89
CA ARG A 14 23.96 23.76 9.99
C ARG A 14 22.55 24.08 9.53
N THR A 15 22.03 23.28 8.61
CA THR A 15 20.66 23.39 8.13
C THR A 15 19.93 22.09 8.41
N GLY A 16 18.66 22.18 8.79
CA GLY A 16 17.84 21.00 9.06
C GLY A 16 16.65 21.33 9.95
N VAL A 17 15.55 20.58 9.76
CA VAL A 17 14.30 20.79 10.50
C VAL A 17 14.52 20.72 12.00
N TYR A 18 15.30 19.73 12.46
CA TYR A 18 15.54 19.56 13.89
C TYR A 18 16.48 20.61 14.47
N TYR A 19 17.45 21.10 13.69
CA TYR A 19 18.30 22.21 14.11
C TYR A 19 17.44 23.47 14.32
N TRP A 20 16.59 23.80 13.35
CA TRP A 20 15.67 24.93 13.42
C TRP A 20 14.68 24.82 14.60
N ILE A 21 14.10 23.64 14.84
CA ILE A 21 13.20 23.42 15.98
C ILE A 21 13.91 23.68 17.31
N ASN A 22 15.16 23.22 17.46
CA ASN A 22 15.89 23.42 18.72
C ASN A 22 16.25 24.89 18.93
N GLU A 23 16.66 25.59 17.87
CA GLU A 23 16.94 27.02 17.91
C GLU A 23 15.69 27.81 18.34
N GLU A 24 14.54 27.54 17.71
CA GLU A 24 13.26 28.18 18.05
C GLU A 24 12.83 27.92 19.51
N ILE A 25 13.02 26.68 20.01
CA ILE A 25 12.69 26.33 21.41
C ILE A 25 13.58 27.10 22.39
N LEU A 26 14.89 27.20 22.11
CA LEU A 26 15.85 27.87 22.98
C LEU A 26 15.64 29.39 22.96
N GLU A 27 15.35 29.97 21.79
CA GLU A 27 15.00 31.39 21.65
C GLU A 27 13.69 31.73 22.37
N ALA A 28 12.66 30.90 22.22
CA ALA A 28 11.37 31.12 22.92
C ALA A 28 11.49 31.02 24.44
N ALA A 29 12.49 30.28 24.94
CA ALA A 29 12.76 30.13 26.36
C ALA A 29 13.77 31.16 26.92
N ASP A 30 14.31 32.06 26.10
CA ASP A 30 15.37 33.02 26.44
C ASP A 30 16.62 32.32 27.05
N ILE A 31 16.96 31.14 26.53
CA ILE A 31 18.10 30.34 27.00
C ILE A 31 19.29 30.57 26.07
N PRO A 32 20.40 31.16 26.57
CA PRO A 32 21.63 31.25 25.78
C PRO A 32 22.22 29.84 25.59
N TRP A 33 22.71 29.56 24.39
CA TRP A 33 23.26 28.24 24.05
C TRP A 33 24.58 28.35 23.28
N ILE A 34 25.38 27.29 23.38
CA ILE A 34 26.62 27.11 22.62
C ILE A 34 26.71 25.66 22.16
N GLU A 35 27.16 25.45 20.92
CA GLU A 35 27.46 24.12 20.42
C GLU A 35 28.76 23.60 21.03
N VAL A 36 28.70 22.40 21.60
CA VAL A 36 29.86 21.68 22.13
C VAL A 36 30.13 20.46 21.26
N GLU A 37 31.39 20.25 20.87
CA GLU A 37 31.81 19.05 20.16
C GLU A 37 31.87 17.84 21.10
N ILE A 38 31.47 16.66 20.61
CA ILE A 38 31.54 15.43 21.38
C ILE A 38 32.99 15.10 21.72
N SER A 39 33.27 14.89 23.01
CA SER A 39 34.62 14.60 23.48
C SER A 39 35.17 13.29 22.88
N PRO A 40 36.51 13.14 22.75
CA PRO A 40 37.11 11.87 22.34
C PRO A 40 36.74 10.71 23.27
N ALA A 41 36.54 10.98 24.56
CA ALA A 41 36.13 9.98 25.55
C ALA A 41 34.72 9.44 25.26
N SER A 42 33.75 10.31 24.97
CA SER A 42 32.39 9.87 24.62
C SER A 42 32.33 9.18 23.25
N ARG A 43 33.15 9.62 22.28
CA ARG A 43 33.32 8.90 21.01
C ARG A 43 33.92 7.51 21.20
N ALA A 44 34.84 7.34 22.15
CA ALA A 44 35.40 6.04 22.50
C ALA A 44 34.39 5.16 23.26
N PHE A 45 33.50 5.75 24.06
CA PHE A 45 32.42 5.03 24.76
C PHE A 45 31.44 4.39 23.78
N SER A 46 31.10 5.09 22.69
CA SER A 46 30.22 4.56 21.64
C SER A 46 30.82 4.85 20.25
N PRO A 47 31.70 3.97 19.75
CA PRO A 47 32.34 4.15 18.44
C PRO A 47 31.35 3.96 17.29
N VAL A 48 30.27 3.21 17.52
CA VAL A 48 29.25 2.85 16.53
C VAL A 48 28.21 3.97 16.35
N SER A 49 27.78 4.61 17.44
CA SER A 49 26.70 5.59 17.41
C SER A 49 27.13 6.94 18.00
N SER A 50 27.22 7.95 17.14
CA SER A 50 27.46 9.34 17.54
C SER A 50 26.36 9.88 18.45
N TYR A 51 25.12 9.42 18.27
CA TYR A 51 24.01 9.80 19.14
C TYR A 51 24.16 9.23 20.55
N THR A 52 24.59 7.98 20.68
CA THR A 52 24.85 7.41 22.01
C THR A 52 26.05 8.08 22.67
N ALA A 53 27.07 8.47 21.90
CA ALA A 53 28.17 9.28 22.40
C ALA A 53 27.69 10.67 22.89
N CYS A 54 26.76 11.32 22.19
CA CYS A 54 26.17 12.59 22.60
C CYS A 54 25.35 12.45 23.91
N VAL A 55 24.58 11.37 24.07
CA VAL A 55 23.87 11.06 25.33
C VAL A 55 24.86 10.82 26.48
N HIS A 56 25.96 10.13 26.21
CA HIS A 56 27.03 9.94 27.19
C HIS A 56 27.71 11.26 27.58
N GLU A 57 27.91 12.18 26.65
CA GLU A 57 28.46 13.52 26.92
C GLU A 57 27.64 14.29 27.97
N VAL A 58 26.31 14.16 27.90
CA VAL A 58 25.41 14.74 28.91
C VAL A 58 25.60 14.07 30.27
N SER A 59 25.75 12.74 30.30
CA SER A 59 25.91 11.99 31.55
C SER A 59 27.20 12.34 32.31
N ILE A 60 28.27 12.73 31.59
CA ILE A 60 29.55 13.13 32.18
C ILE A 60 29.63 14.65 32.45
N GLY A 61 28.56 15.39 32.17
CA GLY A 61 28.52 16.86 32.34
C GLY A 61 29.37 17.63 31.31
N GLY A 62 29.70 17.02 30.17
CA GLY A 62 30.40 17.68 29.07
C GLY A 62 29.48 18.55 28.22
N ALA A 63 28.17 18.29 28.25
CA ALA A 63 27.13 19.11 27.63
C ALA A 63 25.86 19.12 28.50
N ASP A 64 25.11 20.23 28.51
CA ASP A 64 23.87 20.34 29.29
C ASP A 64 22.69 19.60 28.65
N ALA A 65 22.68 19.51 27.33
CA ALA A 65 21.65 18.81 26.56
C ALA A 65 22.23 18.21 25.28
N CYS A 66 21.65 17.09 24.86
CA CYS A 66 21.94 16.44 23.59
C CYS A 66 20.72 16.48 22.70
N PHE A 67 20.81 17.17 21.56
CA PHE A 67 19.75 17.25 20.58
C PHE A 67 20.09 16.46 19.32
N GLY A 68 19.12 15.74 18.78
CA GLY A 68 19.30 15.02 17.53
C GLY A 68 18.13 14.12 17.16
N THR A 69 18.23 13.55 15.96
CA THR A 69 17.24 12.62 15.40
C THR A 69 17.58 11.20 15.79
N PHE A 70 17.34 10.85 17.05
CA PHE A 70 17.67 9.54 17.56
C PHE A 70 16.60 8.99 18.49
N TRP A 71 16.47 7.66 18.50
CA TRP A 71 15.46 6.98 19.30
C TRP A 71 15.88 6.89 20.77
N ILE A 72 14.89 6.97 21.64
CA ILE A 72 15.00 6.70 23.07
C ILE A 72 15.06 5.17 23.23
N THR A 73 16.26 4.62 23.40
CA THR A 73 16.48 3.18 23.61
C THR A 73 16.71 2.88 25.09
N GLN A 74 16.53 1.63 25.51
CA GLN A 74 16.78 1.22 26.90
C GLN A 74 18.23 1.51 27.33
N GLN A 75 19.19 1.30 26.43
CA GLN A 75 20.59 1.61 26.68
C GLN A 75 20.80 3.11 26.96
N ARG A 76 20.19 4.00 26.16
CA ARG A 76 20.34 5.45 26.34
C ARG A 76 19.63 5.96 27.58
N LEU A 77 18.45 5.43 27.89
CA LEU A 77 17.72 5.72 29.13
C LEU A 77 18.50 5.34 30.39
N SER A 78 19.39 4.35 30.30
CA SER A 78 20.29 3.98 31.41
C SER A 78 21.47 4.93 31.60
N ILE A 79 21.76 5.78 30.61
CA ILE A 79 22.92 6.70 30.60
C ILE A 79 22.49 8.12 31.03
N ALA A 80 21.39 8.64 30.49
CA ALA A 80 20.90 9.98 30.81
C ALA A 80 19.36 10.05 30.76
N ALA A 81 18.81 11.08 31.39
CA ALA A 81 17.37 11.36 31.37
C ALA A 81 16.95 11.93 30.00
N PHE A 82 15.72 11.61 29.58
CA PHE A 82 15.12 12.05 28.33
C PHE A 82 13.85 12.87 28.57
N THR A 83 13.59 13.81 27.67
CA THR A 83 12.31 14.51 27.58
C THR A 83 11.26 13.66 26.86
N THR A 84 10.05 14.20 26.69
CA THR A 84 9.03 13.57 25.85
C THR A 84 9.50 13.50 24.40
N GLY A 85 9.38 12.33 23.77
CA GLY A 85 9.73 12.18 22.36
C GLY A 85 8.93 13.12 21.47
N LEU A 86 9.62 13.89 20.62
CA LEU A 86 8.99 14.83 19.67
C LEU A 86 8.15 14.12 18.62
N ARG A 87 8.54 12.89 18.26
CA ARG A 87 7.89 12.08 17.24
C ARG A 87 8.02 10.61 17.59
N VAL A 88 6.95 9.86 17.31
CA VAL A 88 6.96 8.39 17.34
C VAL A 88 7.22 7.88 15.94
N ASP A 89 8.28 7.07 15.78
CA ASP A 89 8.57 6.38 14.54
C ASP A 89 8.08 4.94 14.61
N ASN A 90 7.43 4.50 13.53
CA ASN A 90 7.01 3.12 13.36
C ASN A 90 8.04 2.40 12.50
N PHE A 91 8.69 1.38 13.06
CA PHE A 91 9.61 0.52 12.31
C PHE A 91 8.82 -0.33 11.32
N LYS A 92 9.20 -0.25 10.05
CA LYS A 92 8.59 -1.02 8.96
C LYS A 92 9.64 -1.86 8.27
N LEU A 93 9.26 -3.07 7.89
CA LEU A 93 10.07 -3.88 7.00
C LEU A 93 10.01 -3.29 5.58
N VAL A 94 11.17 -3.10 4.98
CA VAL A 94 11.30 -2.68 3.58
C VAL A 94 11.89 -3.84 2.82
N SER A 95 11.21 -4.27 1.77
CA SER A 95 11.65 -5.35 0.88
C SER A 95 11.60 -4.88 -0.57
N ASN A 96 12.29 -5.59 -1.44
CA ASN A 96 12.10 -5.43 -2.87
C ASN A 96 10.68 -5.89 -3.26
N PHE A 97 10.12 -5.18 -4.24
CA PHE A 97 8.88 -5.56 -4.88
C PHE A 97 9.15 -5.73 -6.37
N ARG A 98 8.50 -6.72 -6.97
CA ARG A 98 8.50 -6.92 -8.41
C ARG A 98 7.11 -6.64 -8.93
N LYS A 99 7.03 -5.90 -10.04
CA LYS A 99 5.77 -5.80 -10.77
C LYS A 99 5.49 -7.19 -11.33
N GLN A 100 4.34 -7.74 -10.99
CA GLN A 100 3.92 -9.01 -11.56
C GLN A 100 3.45 -8.73 -12.98
N ASP A 101 4.30 -9.03 -13.96
CA ASP A 101 3.93 -8.94 -15.36
C ASP A 101 2.88 -10.01 -15.63
N GLN A 102 1.64 -9.58 -15.89
CA GLN A 102 0.57 -10.49 -16.25
C GLN A 102 0.94 -11.24 -17.53
N SER A 103 0.79 -12.56 -17.47
CA SER A 103 0.98 -13.41 -18.63
C SER A 103 -0.02 -13.04 -19.74
N PHE A 104 0.30 -13.36 -21.00
CA PHE A 104 -0.62 -13.09 -22.12
C PHE A 104 -2.02 -13.68 -21.87
N TRP A 105 -2.09 -14.88 -21.31
CA TRP A 105 -3.36 -15.55 -21.01
C TRP A 105 -4.14 -14.90 -19.87
N GLU A 106 -3.46 -14.39 -18.83
CA GLU A 106 -4.12 -13.62 -17.76
C GLU A 106 -4.80 -12.36 -18.31
N ARG A 107 -4.19 -11.70 -19.31
CA ARG A 107 -4.79 -10.53 -19.96
C ARG A 107 -6.01 -10.90 -20.81
N VAL A 108 -5.98 -12.06 -21.46
CA VAL A 108 -7.10 -12.58 -22.27
C VAL A 108 -8.26 -13.04 -21.38
N GLU A 109 -7.98 -13.55 -20.19
CA GLU A 109 -9.00 -14.00 -19.23
C GLU A 109 -9.58 -12.85 -18.39
N ALA A 110 -8.91 -11.69 -18.33
CA ALA A 110 -9.36 -10.53 -17.56
C ALA A 110 -10.84 -10.13 -17.82
N PRO A 111 -11.36 -10.11 -19.07
CA PRO A 111 -12.77 -9.87 -19.36
C PRO A 111 -13.72 -10.91 -18.76
N TYR A 112 -13.30 -12.18 -18.66
CA TYR A 112 -14.13 -13.25 -18.08
C TYR A 112 -14.18 -13.18 -16.55
N ASN A 113 -13.09 -12.76 -15.93
CA ASN A 113 -12.94 -12.61 -14.48
C ASN A 113 -13.55 -11.31 -13.91
N VAL A 114 -14.19 -10.49 -14.75
CA VAL A 114 -14.90 -9.27 -14.33
C VAL A 114 -16.06 -9.58 -13.38
N PHE A 115 -16.77 -10.68 -13.61
CA PHE A 115 -17.88 -11.12 -12.78
C PHE A 115 -17.60 -12.49 -12.19
N SER A 116 -18.10 -12.70 -10.96
CA SER A 116 -18.04 -14.02 -10.34
C SER A 116 -18.89 -15.02 -11.14
N LYS A 117 -18.51 -16.30 -11.09
CA LYS A 117 -19.25 -17.38 -11.77
C LYS A 117 -20.74 -17.41 -11.38
N GLY A 118 -21.05 -17.08 -10.13
CA GLY A 118 -22.43 -16.96 -9.65
C GLY A 118 -23.19 -15.80 -10.32
N LEU A 119 -22.55 -14.64 -10.47
CA LEU A 119 -23.17 -13.48 -11.13
C LEU A 119 -23.42 -13.75 -12.62
N TRP A 120 -22.49 -14.39 -13.32
CA TRP A 120 -22.71 -14.84 -14.70
C TRP A 120 -23.93 -15.75 -14.83
N SER A 121 -24.06 -16.71 -13.92
CA SER A 121 -25.25 -17.59 -13.88
C SER A 121 -26.54 -16.80 -13.65
N SER A 122 -26.53 -15.81 -12.76
CA SER A 122 -27.69 -14.93 -12.53
C SER A 122 -28.05 -14.09 -13.75
N ILE A 123 -27.07 -13.56 -14.48
CA ILE A 123 -27.30 -12.78 -15.71
C ILE A 123 -27.96 -13.67 -16.76
N VAL A 124 -27.45 -14.88 -16.98
CA VAL A 124 -28.06 -15.86 -17.90
C VAL A 124 -29.48 -16.19 -17.44
N GLY A 125 -29.68 -16.42 -16.15
CA GLY A 125 -31.00 -16.69 -15.58
C GLY A 125 -32.02 -15.58 -15.86
N VAL A 126 -31.69 -14.33 -15.55
CA VAL A 126 -32.56 -13.16 -15.78
C VAL A 126 -32.84 -12.98 -17.28
N THR A 127 -31.84 -13.21 -18.14
CA THR A 127 -32.00 -13.13 -19.60
C THR A 127 -32.98 -14.17 -20.13
N VAL A 128 -32.84 -15.41 -19.68
CA VAL A 128 -33.76 -16.50 -20.04
C VAL A 128 -35.17 -16.21 -19.52
N LEU A 129 -35.30 -15.73 -18.29
CA LEU A 129 -36.59 -15.33 -17.72
C LEU A 129 -37.26 -14.20 -18.50
N ALA A 130 -36.50 -13.19 -18.93
CA ALA A 130 -37.01 -12.11 -19.77
C ALA A 130 -37.47 -12.64 -21.15
N GLY A 131 -36.68 -13.51 -21.79
CA GLY A 131 -37.03 -14.12 -23.08
C GLY A 131 -38.28 -15.00 -23.00
N VAL A 132 -38.38 -15.86 -21.97
CA VAL A 132 -39.58 -16.68 -21.70
C VAL A 132 -40.80 -15.79 -21.39
N GLY A 133 -40.61 -14.73 -20.60
CA GLY A 133 -41.67 -13.78 -20.27
C GLY A 133 -42.20 -13.04 -21.51
N LEU A 134 -41.32 -12.61 -22.41
CA LEU A 134 -41.71 -12.01 -23.68
C LEU A 134 -42.43 -13.00 -24.59
N TRP A 135 -41.97 -14.25 -24.66
CA TRP A 135 -42.68 -15.30 -25.39
C TRP A 135 -44.08 -15.57 -24.84
N PHE A 136 -44.24 -15.63 -23.51
CA PHE A 136 -45.54 -15.89 -22.89
C PHE A 136 -46.54 -14.75 -23.12
N VAL A 137 -46.07 -13.49 -23.09
CA VAL A 137 -46.95 -12.31 -23.17
C VAL A 137 -47.20 -11.85 -24.62
N ASP A 138 -46.19 -11.93 -25.49
CA ASP A 138 -46.23 -11.39 -26.85
C ASP A 138 -46.21 -12.48 -27.94
N GLY A 139 -45.88 -13.74 -27.60
CA GLY A 139 -45.74 -14.83 -28.57
C GLY A 139 -47.03 -15.24 -29.28
N ALA A 140 -48.20 -14.80 -28.80
CA ALA A 140 -49.50 -15.02 -29.45
C ALA A 140 -49.90 -13.90 -30.44
N ASN A 141 -49.22 -12.76 -30.41
CA ASN A 141 -49.59 -11.56 -31.20
C ASN A 141 -48.68 -11.28 -32.40
N ASP A 142 -47.63 -12.08 -32.57
CA ASP A 142 -46.64 -11.87 -33.62
C ASP A 142 -46.91 -12.85 -34.78
N GLU A 143 -47.24 -12.28 -35.94
CA GLU A 143 -47.65 -12.98 -37.16
C GLU A 143 -46.53 -13.89 -37.73
N ASP A 144 -45.29 -13.76 -37.24
CA ASP A 144 -44.14 -14.61 -37.59
C ASP A 144 -44.15 -16.00 -36.89
N PHE A 145 -45.07 -16.28 -35.96
CA PHE A 145 -45.03 -17.50 -35.10
C PHE A 145 -46.16 -18.51 -35.33
N SER A 146 -46.76 -18.50 -36.52
CA SER A 146 -47.91 -19.35 -36.83
C SER A 146 -47.68 -20.87 -36.70
N ASP A 147 -46.44 -21.38 -36.84
CA ASP A 147 -46.26 -22.83 -37.11
C ASP A 147 -45.63 -23.66 -35.96
N SER A 148 -45.03 -23.07 -34.91
CA SER A 148 -44.55 -23.84 -33.75
C SER A 148 -44.18 -22.98 -32.53
N ALA A 149 -44.78 -23.28 -31.38
CA ALA A 149 -44.48 -22.66 -30.08
C ALA A 149 -42.98 -22.69 -29.70
N VAL A 150 -42.28 -23.76 -30.08
CA VAL A 150 -40.84 -23.94 -29.78
C VAL A 150 -39.98 -22.96 -30.58
N LYS A 151 -40.34 -22.67 -31.84
CA LYS A 151 -39.62 -21.70 -32.68
C LYS A 151 -39.78 -20.28 -32.13
N GLY A 152 -40.95 -19.96 -31.57
CA GLY A 152 -41.20 -18.69 -30.89
C GLY A 152 -40.34 -18.47 -29.66
N LEU A 153 -40.23 -19.50 -28.82
CA LEU A 153 -39.39 -19.44 -27.64
C LEU A 153 -37.89 -19.30 -28.00
N LEU A 154 -37.42 -20.05 -29.00
CA LEU A 154 -36.03 -19.95 -29.44
C LEU A 154 -35.69 -18.57 -30.04
N LYS A 155 -36.59 -17.97 -30.82
CA LYS A 155 -36.39 -16.63 -31.41
C LYS A 155 -36.35 -15.55 -30.34
N THR A 156 -37.27 -15.56 -29.37
CA THR A 156 -37.30 -14.59 -28.27
C THR A 156 -36.09 -14.74 -27.32
N LEU A 157 -35.65 -15.96 -27.03
CA LEU A 157 -34.41 -16.21 -26.29
C LEU A 157 -33.17 -15.71 -27.05
N TYR A 158 -33.10 -15.98 -28.35
CA TYR A 158 -32.03 -15.47 -29.21
C TYR A 158 -31.99 -13.94 -29.20
N LEU A 159 -33.14 -13.28 -29.34
CA LEU A 159 -33.24 -11.81 -29.31
C LEU A 159 -32.92 -11.23 -27.93
N ALA A 160 -33.27 -11.92 -26.84
CA ALA A 160 -32.91 -11.49 -25.47
C ALA A 160 -31.39 -11.56 -25.25
N ILE A 161 -30.75 -12.65 -25.69
CA ILE A 161 -29.28 -12.80 -25.63
C ILE A 161 -28.61 -11.75 -26.52
N PHE A 162 -29.05 -11.63 -27.77
CA PHE A 162 -28.53 -10.63 -28.71
C PHE A 162 -28.67 -9.21 -28.16
N GLY A 163 -29.78 -8.92 -27.46
CA GLY A 163 -30.05 -7.65 -26.82
C GLY A 163 -28.99 -7.22 -25.79
N ILE A 164 -28.42 -8.17 -25.04
CA ILE A 164 -27.31 -7.86 -24.12
C ILE A 164 -26.06 -7.43 -24.89
N PHE A 165 -25.73 -8.12 -25.97
CA PHE A 165 -24.56 -7.82 -26.78
C PHE A 165 -24.72 -6.55 -27.62
N SER A 166 -25.94 -6.22 -28.06
CA SER A 166 -26.24 -5.00 -28.82
C SER A 166 -26.45 -3.76 -27.93
N GLY A 167 -26.45 -3.92 -26.59
CA GLY A 167 -26.61 -2.80 -25.65
C GLY A 167 -28.04 -2.32 -25.42
N GLY A 168 -29.04 -3.14 -25.79
CA GLY A 168 -30.45 -2.83 -25.60
C GLY A 168 -31.34 -3.92 -26.18
N PRO A 169 -32.61 -4.01 -25.77
CA PRO A 169 -33.47 -5.11 -26.19
C PRO A 169 -33.72 -5.11 -27.70
N ALA A 170 -33.54 -6.27 -28.33
CA ALA A 170 -33.73 -6.43 -29.77
C ALA A 170 -35.18 -6.83 -30.17
N HIS A 171 -36.02 -7.20 -29.21
CA HIS A 171 -37.41 -7.59 -29.46
C HIS A 171 -38.33 -6.36 -29.52
N SER A 172 -39.10 -6.26 -30.60
CA SER A 172 -40.14 -5.23 -30.76
C SER A 172 -41.41 -5.64 -29.99
N ALA A 173 -41.59 -5.10 -28.79
CA ALA A 173 -42.74 -5.42 -27.95
C ALA A 173 -44.04 -4.73 -28.44
N HIS A 174 -45.06 -5.52 -28.79
CA HIS A 174 -46.34 -5.01 -29.29
C HIS A 174 -47.36 -4.78 -28.17
N SER A 175 -47.52 -5.76 -27.27
CA SER A 175 -48.47 -5.67 -26.15
C SER A 175 -47.99 -4.75 -25.01
N PRO A 176 -48.90 -4.10 -24.25
CA PRO A 176 -48.53 -3.26 -23.11
C PRO A 176 -47.73 -4.01 -22.03
N GLY A 177 -48.05 -5.28 -21.78
CA GLY A 177 -47.32 -6.14 -20.85
C GLY A 177 -45.89 -6.42 -21.30
N ALA A 178 -45.70 -6.73 -22.60
CA ALA A 178 -44.38 -6.95 -23.15
C ALA A 178 -43.52 -5.68 -23.10
N LYS A 179 -44.11 -4.48 -23.29
CA LYS A 179 -43.38 -3.20 -23.18
C LYS A 179 -42.82 -2.96 -21.78
N VAL A 180 -43.55 -3.31 -20.73
CA VAL A 180 -43.06 -3.19 -19.34
C VAL A 180 -41.90 -4.15 -19.08
N ILE A 181 -42.02 -5.42 -19.52
CA ILE A 181 -40.94 -6.41 -19.42
C ILE A 181 -39.70 -5.91 -20.20
N ASN A 182 -39.92 -5.39 -21.40
CA ASN A 182 -38.85 -4.90 -22.28
C ASN A 182 -38.11 -3.70 -21.66
N LEU A 183 -38.85 -2.76 -21.05
CA LEU A 183 -38.26 -1.63 -20.33
C LEU A 183 -37.43 -2.08 -19.12
N GLY A 184 -37.95 -3.02 -18.33
CA GLY A 184 -37.21 -3.60 -17.21
C GLY A 184 -35.94 -4.33 -17.66
N PHE A 185 -36.03 -5.07 -18.77
CA PHE A 185 -34.88 -5.75 -19.36
C PHE A 185 -33.85 -4.77 -19.94
N ALA A 186 -34.30 -3.67 -20.57
CA ALA A 186 -33.41 -2.60 -21.03
C ALA A 186 -32.61 -1.97 -19.88
N PHE A 187 -33.30 -1.69 -18.76
CA PHE A 187 -32.65 -1.17 -17.56
C PHE A 187 -31.65 -2.17 -16.97
N PHE A 188 -32.01 -3.46 -16.96
CA PHE A 188 -31.09 -4.52 -16.55
C PHE A 188 -29.84 -4.60 -17.44
N ILE A 189 -29.98 -4.59 -18.77
CA ILE A 189 -28.87 -4.57 -19.71
C ILE A 189 -27.93 -3.38 -19.44
N LEU A 190 -28.51 -2.19 -19.26
CA LEU A 190 -27.76 -0.97 -18.98
C LEU A 190 -26.90 -1.12 -17.72
N LEU A 191 -27.48 -1.65 -16.63
CA LEU A 191 -26.76 -1.89 -15.38
C LEU A 191 -25.62 -2.91 -15.55
N VAL A 192 -25.87 -4.01 -16.27
CA VAL A 192 -24.86 -5.05 -16.51
C VAL A 192 -23.68 -4.49 -17.30
N ILE A 193 -23.93 -3.79 -18.42
CA ILE A 193 -22.86 -3.23 -19.26
C ILE A 193 -22.07 -2.15 -18.53
N SER A 194 -22.77 -1.29 -17.77
CA SER A 194 -22.14 -0.25 -16.96
C SER A 194 -21.21 -0.86 -15.90
N ALA A 195 -21.72 -1.81 -15.11
CA ALA A 195 -20.93 -2.48 -14.08
C ALA A 195 -19.77 -3.29 -14.68
N TYR A 196 -19.99 -3.98 -15.80
CA TYR A 196 -18.96 -4.73 -16.50
C TYR A 196 -17.81 -3.81 -16.94
N THR A 197 -18.14 -2.68 -17.56
CA THR A 197 -17.14 -1.73 -18.08
C THR A 197 -16.35 -1.09 -16.94
N ALA A 198 -17.02 -0.70 -15.85
CA ALA A 198 -16.38 -0.11 -14.67
C ALA A 198 -15.42 -1.11 -13.98
N ASN A 199 -15.86 -2.35 -13.80
CA ASN A 199 -15.05 -3.39 -13.16
C ASN A 199 -13.87 -3.83 -14.04
N LEU A 200 -14.08 -3.94 -15.36
CA LEU A 200 -13.01 -4.22 -16.30
C LEU A 200 -11.96 -3.10 -16.27
N ALA A 201 -12.38 -1.84 -16.28
CA ALA A 201 -11.46 -0.71 -16.18
C ALA A 201 -10.61 -0.77 -14.91
N ASN A 202 -11.22 -1.09 -13.75
CA ASN A 202 -10.51 -1.26 -12.48
C ASN A 202 -9.43 -2.36 -12.55
N ILE A 203 -9.74 -3.51 -13.16
CA ILE A 203 -8.77 -4.60 -13.34
C ILE A 203 -7.61 -4.19 -14.24
N LEU A 204 -7.87 -3.42 -15.31
CA LEU A 204 -6.85 -3.00 -16.27
C LEU A 204 -5.88 -1.95 -15.72
N VAL A 205 -6.31 -1.12 -14.76
CA VAL A 205 -5.44 -0.14 -14.10
C VAL A 205 -4.79 -0.66 -12.81
N ALA A 206 -5.30 -1.76 -12.26
CA ALA A 206 -4.73 -2.38 -11.09
C ALA A 206 -3.32 -2.90 -11.40
N ASN A 207 -2.33 -2.44 -10.64
CA ASN A 207 -0.98 -3.02 -10.68
C ASN A 207 -0.89 -4.11 -9.61
N SER A 208 -0.60 -5.34 -10.02
CA SER A 208 -0.21 -6.42 -9.12
C SER A 208 1.28 -6.32 -8.80
N PHE A 209 1.61 -6.17 -7.53
CA PHE A 209 2.98 -6.23 -7.03
C PHE A 209 3.15 -7.50 -6.21
N THR A 210 4.23 -8.23 -6.46
CA THR A 210 4.67 -9.34 -5.61
C THR A 210 5.84 -8.86 -4.78
N PHE A 211 5.72 -9.01 -3.46
CA PHE A 211 6.79 -8.70 -2.51
C PHE A 211 7.60 -9.97 -2.27
N ASP A 212 8.93 -9.86 -2.28
CA ASP A 212 9.81 -11.01 -2.03
C ASP A 212 9.74 -11.48 -0.57
N VAL A 213 9.44 -10.55 0.36
CA VAL A 213 9.30 -10.83 1.79
C VAL A 213 8.15 -9.99 2.34
N THR A 214 7.16 -10.64 2.95
CA THR A 214 5.97 -9.95 3.50
C THR A 214 6.03 -9.71 5.01
N SER A 215 6.85 -10.47 5.72
CA SER A 215 7.00 -10.38 7.17
C SER A 215 8.41 -10.77 7.62
N VAL A 216 8.76 -10.41 8.85
CA VAL A 216 10.04 -10.80 9.46
C VAL A 216 10.15 -12.33 9.55
N ASP A 217 9.06 -13.02 9.90
CA ASP A 217 9.02 -14.49 9.96
C ASP A 217 9.18 -15.14 8.58
N ASP A 218 8.64 -14.51 7.54
CA ASP A 218 8.85 -14.92 6.14
C ASP A 218 10.32 -14.75 5.73
N ALA A 219 10.95 -13.64 6.11
CA ALA A 219 12.39 -13.41 5.88
C ALA A 219 13.24 -14.52 6.51
N VAL A 220 12.95 -14.88 7.75
CA VAL A 220 13.68 -15.90 8.51
C VAL A 220 13.42 -17.30 7.96
N ARG A 221 12.18 -17.65 7.60
CA ARG A 221 11.84 -18.94 6.99
C ARG A 221 12.55 -19.15 5.66
N ASN A 222 12.70 -18.08 4.87
CA ASN A 222 13.42 -18.12 3.60
C ASN A 222 14.95 -18.07 3.76
N GLY A 223 15.46 -18.10 4.99
CA GLY A 223 16.91 -18.08 5.27
C GLY A 223 17.57 -16.72 5.07
N GLY A 224 16.79 -15.67 4.83
CA GLY A 224 17.28 -14.33 4.57
C GLY A 224 17.86 -13.65 5.81
N LYS A 225 18.80 -12.74 5.57
CA LYS A 225 19.30 -11.78 6.59
C LYS A 225 18.51 -10.48 6.50
N VAL A 226 18.51 -9.65 7.54
CA VAL A 226 17.82 -8.35 7.55
C VAL A 226 18.82 -7.24 7.87
N CYS A 227 18.85 -6.19 7.04
CA CYS A 227 19.62 -4.98 7.30
C CYS A 227 18.98 -4.19 8.44
N LEU A 228 19.76 -3.82 9.44
CA LEU A 228 19.30 -2.97 10.52
C LEU A 228 20.36 -1.93 10.87
N LEU A 229 19.93 -0.75 11.32
CA LEU A 229 20.84 0.19 11.93
C LEU A 229 21.48 -0.43 13.18
N GLU A 230 22.81 -0.42 13.26
CA GLU A 230 23.56 -1.07 14.35
C GLU A 230 23.14 -0.56 15.73
N ALA A 231 22.81 0.74 15.83
CA ALA A 231 22.31 1.36 17.06
C ALA A 231 20.94 0.83 17.54
N LEU A 232 20.19 0.11 16.69
CA LEU A 232 18.88 -0.46 17.00
C LEU A 232 18.89 -1.98 17.14
N GLU A 233 20.04 -2.63 16.93
CA GLU A 233 20.14 -4.09 16.89
C GLU A 233 19.66 -4.74 18.18
N ASP A 234 20.12 -4.24 19.33
CA ASP A 234 19.70 -4.74 20.64
C ASP A 234 18.20 -4.54 20.88
N THR A 235 17.66 -3.40 20.43
CA THR A 235 16.24 -3.07 20.63
C THR A 235 15.36 -3.99 19.77
N ILE A 236 15.69 -4.18 18.50
CA ILE A 236 14.89 -4.99 17.58
C ILE A 236 15.04 -6.49 17.86
N THR A 237 16.23 -6.97 18.23
CA THR A 237 16.43 -8.38 18.60
C THR A 237 15.77 -8.73 19.94
N SER A 238 15.57 -7.77 20.84
CA SER A 238 14.77 -7.97 22.06
C SER A 238 13.29 -8.20 21.76
N VAL A 239 12.73 -7.53 20.75
CA VAL A 239 11.33 -7.66 20.33
C VAL A 239 11.13 -8.85 19.40
N HIS A 240 12.10 -9.12 18.53
CA HIS A 240 12.09 -10.23 17.57
C HIS A 240 13.33 -11.12 17.77
N PRO A 241 13.28 -12.07 18.71
CA PRO A 241 14.40 -12.97 18.98
C PRO A 241 14.83 -13.81 17.76
N VAL A 242 13.91 -14.04 16.82
CA VAL A 242 14.15 -14.78 15.56
C VAL A 242 15.22 -14.14 14.66
N LEU A 243 15.48 -12.84 14.84
CA LEU A 243 16.47 -12.08 14.09
C LEU A 243 17.88 -12.18 14.68
N LYS A 244 18.04 -12.74 15.88
CA LYS A 244 19.36 -12.83 16.54
C LYS A 244 20.32 -13.66 15.70
N GLY A 245 21.43 -13.04 15.27
CA GLY A 245 22.43 -13.67 14.39
C GLY A 245 22.06 -13.71 12.90
N ARG A 246 20.94 -13.08 12.51
CA ARG A 246 20.49 -12.92 11.11
C ARG A 246 20.40 -11.46 10.68
N THR A 247 20.99 -10.57 11.45
CA THR A 247 21.07 -9.13 11.19
C THR A 247 22.35 -8.78 10.46
N VAL A 248 22.28 -7.75 9.61
CA VAL A 248 23.44 -7.09 9.02
C VAL A 248 23.41 -5.65 9.52
N GLY A 249 24.40 -5.29 10.33
CA GLY A 249 24.54 -3.94 10.86
C GLY A 249 24.88 -2.94 9.75
N ALA A 250 24.09 -1.88 9.67
CA ALA A 250 24.36 -0.69 8.86
C ALA A 250 24.64 0.49 9.78
N SER A 251 25.61 1.32 9.43
CA SER A 251 25.97 2.52 10.17
C SER A 251 25.01 3.69 9.87
N THR A 252 24.52 3.78 8.63
CA THR A 252 23.52 4.78 8.23
C THR A 252 22.29 4.14 7.57
N PRO A 253 21.13 4.83 7.58
CA PRO A 253 19.95 4.38 6.83
C PRO A 253 20.21 4.24 5.32
N ALA A 254 21.10 5.07 4.77
CA ALA A 254 21.48 4.98 3.36
C ALA A 254 22.24 3.69 3.07
N ASP A 255 23.16 3.29 3.96
CA ASP A 255 23.90 2.03 3.83
C ASP A 255 22.98 0.82 3.96
N ALA A 256 21.97 0.88 4.85
CA ALA A 256 20.95 -0.16 4.96
C ALA A 256 20.14 -0.31 3.66
N MET A 257 19.74 0.81 3.05
CA MET A 257 19.01 0.82 1.78
C MET A 257 19.88 0.35 0.62
N GLU A 258 21.14 0.76 0.58
CA GLU A 258 22.09 0.28 -0.43
C GLU A 258 22.34 -1.24 -0.28
N GLY A 259 22.41 -1.73 0.96
CA GLY A 259 22.49 -3.16 1.24
C GLY A 259 21.28 -3.95 0.73
N LEU A 260 20.07 -3.39 0.85
CA LEU A 260 18.86 -3.97 0.28
C LEU A 260 18.91 -4.03 -1.26
N VAL A 261 19.36 -2.95 -1.90
CA VAL A 261 19.48 -2.86 -3.37
C VAL A 261 20.56 -3.80 -3.91
N ARG A 262 21.70 -3.92 -3.21
CA ARG A 262 22.80 -4.84 -3.56
C ARG A 262 22.51 -6.30 -3.19
N GLY A 263 21.43 -6.57 -2.45
CA GLY A 263 21.03 -7.90 -2.02
C GLY A 263 21.82 -8.47 -0.83
N THR A 264 22.62 -7.66 -0.11
CA THR A 264 23.34 -8.14 1.09
C THR A 264 22.40 -8.50 2.23
N CYS A 265 21.20 -7.92 2.22
CA CYS A 265 20.17 -8.05 3.26
C CYS A 265 18.88 -8.71 2.78
N THR A 266 18.97 -9.45 1.68
CA THR A 266 17.89 -10.27 1.10
C THR A 266 18.53 -11.40 0.29
N GLN A 267 19.61 -12.00 0.80
CA GLN A 267 20.15 -13.22 0.19
C GLN A 267 19.20 -14.38 0.50
N MET A 268 18.31 -14.62 -0.48
CA MET A 268 18.05 -15.98 -0.98
C MET A 268 19.30 -16.49 -1.71
#